data_AF-A0A423L4I9-F1
#
_entry.id   AF-A0A423L4I9-F1
#
_cell.length_a   1.000
_cell.length_b   1.000
_cell.length_c   1.000
_cell.angle_alpha   90.00
_cell.angle_beta   90.00
_cell.angle_gamma   90.00
#
_symmetry.space_group_name_H-M   'P 1'
#
loop_
_entity.id
_entity.type
_entity.pdbx_description
1 polymer ?
#
loop_
_entity_poly.entity_id
_entity_poly.type
_entity_poly.pdbx_seq_one_letter_code
_entity_poly.pdbx_strand_id
1 'polypeptide(L)'
;MSTDRQKSFIGTLSCDGRPVRIETRNDIGRGSYNVLVATPYGTATRFYFRWEHNAYVLYVRDESHLGELVNLNSHGELAVSPKDQAGQIGFDLDGKTLDDMQNDRINLHITAKPQGLITLEGTSNSPSLSKPAKPERLYFRSEAHQEFAYFTLNILERNAPYVSHPDEV
;
A
#
# COMPACT_ATOMS: atom_id res chain seq x y z
N MET A 1 -11.83 22.07 15.63
CA MET A 1 -12.25 20.66 15.52
C MET A 1 -11.39 20.02 14.44
N SER A 2 -10.74 18.89 14.71
CA SER A 2 -9.76 18.27 13.79
C SER A 2 -10.45 17.79 12.52
N THR A 3 -10.14 18.45 11.40
CA THR A 3 -10.58 18.14 10.04
C THR A 3 -9.96 16.85 9.50
N ASP A 4 -8.92 16.33 10.15
CA ASP A 4 -8.21 15.12 9.72
C ASP A 4 -9.03 13.84 9.97
N ARG A 5 -9.93 13.86 10.97
CA ARG A 5 -10.83 12.73 11.27
C ARG A 5 -11.81 12.42 10.14
N GLN A 6 -12.23 13.44 9.39
CA GLN A 6 -13.15 13.30 8.24
C GLN A 6 -12.43 12.85 6.97
N LYS A 7 -11.10 12.77 6.98
CA LYS A 7 -10.30 12.40 5.82
C LYS A 7 -9.91 10.92 5.82
N SER A 8 -10.21 10.17 6.88
CA SER A 8 -9.83 8.76 6.97
C SER A 8 -10.84 7.84 6.29
N PHE A 9 -10.35 6.77 5.66
CA PHE A 9 -11.18 5.85 4.87
C PHE A 9 -10.57 4.45 4.81
N ILE A 10 -11.37 3.47 4.39
CA ILE A 10 -10.89 2.12 4.12
C ILE A 10 -10.89 1.88 2.61
N GLY A 11 -9.83 1.27 2.10
CA GLY A 11 -9.70 0.96 0.69
C GLY A 11 -8.81 -0.25 0.43
N THR A 12 -8.71 -0.60 -0.85
CA THR A 12 -7.82 -1.64 -1.37
C THR A 12 -6.99 -1.06 -2.49
N LEU A 13 -5.81 -1.65 -2.73
CA LEU A 13 -4.93 -1.24 -3.81
C LEU A 13 -4.92 -2.29 -4.92
N SER A 14 -4.80 -1.83 -6.16
CA SER A 14 -4.41 -2.66 -7.29
C SER A 14 -3.29 -2.02 -8.09
N CYS A 15 -2.46 -2.84 -8.73
CA CYS A 15 -1.37 -2.41 -9.59
C CYS A 15 -1.52 -3.12 -10.94
N ASP A 16 -1.62 -2.37 -12.04
CA ASP A 16 -1.95 -2.89 -13.37
C ASP A 16 -3.21 -3.78 -13.38
N GLY A 17 -4.24 -3.38 -12.62
CA GLY A 17 -5.49 -4.12 -12.48
C GLY A 17 -5.42 -5.37 -11.60
N ARG A 18 -4.26 -5.68 -11.00
CA ARG A 18 -4.05 -6.83 -10.12
C ARG A 18 -4.21 -6.45 -8.65
N PRO A 19 -4.98 -7.19 -7.84
CA PRO A 19 -5.09 -6.94 -6.41
C PRO A 19 -3.72 -6.99 -5.72
N VAL A 20 -3.46 -5.97 -4.91
CA VAL A 20 -2.30 -5.93 -4.01
C VAL A 20 -2.65 -6.65 -2.71
N ARG A 21 -1.74 -7.50 -2.26
CA ARG A 21 -1.84 -8.23 -0.99
C ARG A 21 -0.52 -8.26 -0.26
N ILE A 22 -0.56 -8.73 0.98
CA ILE A 22 0.63 -9.02 1.77
C ILE A 22 1.02 -10.49 1.59
N GLU A 23 2.31 -10.74 1.39
CA GLU A 23 2.88 -12.09 1.46
C GLU A 23 4.11 -12.10 2.37
N THR A 24 4.21 -13.11 3.22
CA THR A 24 5.42 -13.38 4.01
C THR A 24 6.47 -14.07 3.14
N ARG A 25 7.67 -13.53 3.15
CA ARG A 25 8.87 -14.07 2.50
C ARG A 25 9.85 -14.56 3.55
N ASN A 26 10.61 -15.59 3.17
CA ASN A 26 11.66 -16.15 4.01
C ASN A 26 12.93 -16.24 3.16
N ASP A 27 13.86 -15.34 3.41
CA ASP A 27 15.12 -15.28 2.68
C ASP A 27 16.30 -15.58 3.61
N ILE A 28 17.23 -16.39 3.09
CA ILE A 28 18.47 -16.70 3.79
C ILE A 28 19.25 -15.40 4.02
N GLY A 29 19.52 -15.06 5.29
CA GLY A 29 20.25 -13.86 5.68
C GLY A 29 19.39 -12.61 5.92
N ARG A 30 18.10 -12.64 5.56
CA ARG A 30 17.13 -11.57 5.89
C ARG A 30 16.10 -12.00 6.93
N GLY A 31 15.88 -13.30 7.08
CA GLY A 31 14.83 -13.83 7.94
C GLY A 31 13.46 -13.72 7.28
N SER A 32 12.42 -13.68 8.12
CA SER A 32 11.04 -13.55 7.67
C SER A 32 10.64 -12.08 7.56
N TYR A 33 10.03 -11.68 6.45
CA TYR A 33 9.56 -10.32 6.25
C TYR A 33 8.32 -10.28 5.36
N ASN A 34 7.50 -9.24 5.51
CA ASN A 34 6.23 -9.11 4.79
C ASN A 34 6.35 -8.07 3.68
N VAL A 35 5.94 -8.44 2.47
CA VAL A 35 5.98 -7.57 1.29
C VAL A 35 4.61 -7.39 0.67
N LEU A 36 4.41 -6.24 0.04
CA LEU A 36 3.28 -6.06 -0.86
C LEU A 36 3.56 -6.77 -2.20
N VAL A 37 2.56 -7.51 -2.68
CA VAL A 37 2.63 -8.28 -3.92
C VAL A 37 1.38 -8.02 -4.77
N ALA A 38 1.57 -7.70 -6.04
CA ALA A 38 0.50 -7.63 -7.03
C ALA A 38 0.24 -9.01 -7.64
N THR A 39 -0.92 -9.60 -7.36
CA THR A 39 -1.24 -10.98 -7.78
C THR A 39 -2.40 -11.02 -8.76
N PRO A 40 -2.45 -11.97 -9.71
CA PRO A 40 -3.50 -12.04 -10.72
C PRO A 40 -4.87 -12.38 -10.12
N TYR A 41 -4.90 -13.01 -8.94
CA TYR A 41 -6.12 -13.53 -8.33
C TYR A 41 -6.12 -13.40 -6.80
N GLY A 42 -7.34 -13.44 -6.25
CA GLY A 42 -7.65 -13.51 -4.82
C GLY A 42 -7.96 -12.14 -4.21
N THR A 43 -8.17 -12.12 -2.90
CA THR A 43 -8.62 -10.92 -2.18
C THR A 43 -7.48 -9.91 -2.03
N ALA A 44 -7.80 -8.63 -2.27
CA ALA A 44 -6.88 -7.52 -2.01
C ALA A 44 -6.85 -7.21 -0.51
N THR A 45 -5.69 -6.85 0.01
CA THR A 45 -5.55 -6.42 1.40
C THR A 45 -6.32 -5.15 1.65
N ARG A 46 -7.01 -5.09 2.79
CA ARG A 46 -7.72 -3.88 3.23
C ARG A 46 -6.74 -2.98 3.97
N PHE A 47 -6.74 -1.71 3.61
CA PHE A 47 -5.95 -0.68 4.26
C PHE A 47 -6.85 0.38 4.83
N TYR A 48 -6.49 0.86 6.02
CA TYR A 48 -7.01 2.05 6.63
C TYR A 48 -6.09 3.22 6.30
N PHE A 49 -6.60 4.12 5.49
CA PHE A 49 -5.94 5.34 5.05
C PHE A 49 -6.21 6.41 6.10
N ARG A 50 -5.16 6.84 6.79
CA ARG A 50 -5.24 7.85 7.83
C ARG A 50 -4.45 9.08 7.40
N TRP A 51 -5.11 10.23 7.39
CA TRP A 51 -4.44 11.50 7.11
C TRP A 51 -3.60 11.92 8.30
N GLU A 52 -2.28 12.03 8.11
CA GLU A 52 -1.33 12.46 9.13
C GLU A 52 -0.27 13.37 8.50
N HIS A 53 0.05 14.50 9.13
CA HIS A 53 1.17 15.37 8.71
C HIS A 53 1.18 15.73 7.21
N ASN A 54 0.01 16.02 6.65
CA ASN A 54 -0.20 16.38 5.23
C ASN A 54 0.04 15.24 4.20
N ALA A 55 -0.04 13.99 4.62
CA ALA A 55 -0.07 12.84 3.71
C ALA A 55 -0.97 11.74 4.29
N TYR A 56 -1.37 10.79 3.45
CA TYR A 56 -1.94 9.54 3.96
C TYR A 56 -0.84 8.61 4.46
N VAL A 57 -1.16 7.92 5.55
CA VAL A 57 -0.44 6.79 6.11
C VAL A 57 -1.37 5.59 6.03
N LEU A 58 -0.86 4.45 5.56
CA LEU A 58 -1.65 3.24 5.32
C LEU A 58 -1.36 2.22 6.42
N TYR A 59 -2.39 1.92 7.21
CA TYR A 59 -2.38 0.84 8.18
C TYR A 59 -3.09 -0.38 7.60
N VAL A 60 -2.59 -1.57 7.88
CA VAL A 60 -3.21 -2.82 7.45
C VAL A 60 -4.43 -3.13 8.33
N ARG A 61 -5.52 -3.59 7.69
CA ARG A 61 -6.80 -3.97 8.33
C ARG A 61 -7.15 -5.45 8.17
N ASP A 62 -6.17 -6.27 7.83
CA ASP A 62 -6.30 -7.72 7.77
C ASP A 62 -5.76 -8.32 9.07
N GLU A 63 -6.45 -9.33 9.63
CA GLU A 63 -6.18 -9.88 10.97
C GLU A 63 -4.72 -10.27 11.23
N SER A 64 -4.05 -10.88 10.24
CA SER A 64 -2.66 -11.35 10.37
C SER A 64 -1.61 -10.24 10.49
N HIS A 65 -1.96 -9.02 10.12
CA HIS A 65 -1.04 -7.87 10.02
C HIS A 65 -1.68 -6.61 10.60
N LEU A 66 -2.71 -6.76 11.44
CA LEU A 66 -3.53 -5.66 11.89
C LEU A 66 -2.68 -4.56 12.55
N GLY A 67 -2.82 -3.32 12.04
CA GLY A 67 -2.09 -2.16 12.55
C GLY A 67 -0.64 -2.03 12.04
N GLU A 68 -0.11 -2.99 11.28
CA GLU A 68 1.16 -2.82 10.57
C GLU A 68 1.05 -1.69 9.53
N LEU A 69 2.17 -1.01 9.28
CA LEU A 69 2.25 0.10 8.34
C LEU A 69 2.82 -0.34 7.01
N VAL A 70 2.25 0.17 5.92
CA VAL A 70 2.91 0.10 4.62
C VAL A 70 4.12 1.02 4.63
N ASN A 71 5.27 0.49 4.25
CA ASN A 71 6.55 1.20 4.26
C ASN A 71 7.46 0.76 3.12
N LEU A 72 8.62 1.42 3.00
CA LEU A 72 9.77 0.87 2.29
C LEU A 72 10.69 0.20 3.30
N ASN A 73 11.10 -1.03 3.01
CA ASN A 73 12.12 -1.71 3.80
C ASN A 73 13.54 -1.22 3.40
N SER A 74 14.57 -1.72 4.10
CA SER A 74 15.98 -1.37 3.83
C SER A 74 16.51 -1.80 2.45
N HIS A 75 15.68 -2.45 1.64
CA HIS A 75 16.02 -2.97 0.32
C HIS A 75 15.25 -2.30 -0.81
N GLY A 76 14.46 -1.28 -0.49
CA GLY A 76 13.64 -0.56 -1.48
C GLY A 76 12.37 -1.30 -1.89
N GLU A 77 11.99 -2.35 -1.17
CA GLU A 77 10.75 -3.09 -1.44
C GLU A 77 9.59 -2.45 -0.69
N LEU A 78 8.43 -2.34 -1.34
CA LEU A 78 7.17 -2.02 -0.64
C LEU A 78 6.81 -3.17 0.30
N ALA A 79 6.78 -2.86 1.58
CA ALA A 79 6.65 -3.81 2.67
C ALA A 79 5.53 -3.41 3.62
N VAL A 80 5.22 -4.33 4.54
CA VAL A 80 4.48 -4.00 5.75
C VAL A 80 5.32 -4.35 6.97
N SER A 81 5.29 -3.49 7.98
CA SER A 81 6.09 -3.65 9.18
C SER A 81 5.40 -3.05 10.40
N PRO A 82 5.72 -3.53 11.62
CA PRO A 82 5.32 -2.88 12.85
C PRO A 82 5.69 -1.39 12.85
N LYS A 83 4.85 -0.56 13.49
CA LYS A 83 4.96 0.91 13.44
C LYS A 83 6.31 1.46 13.90
N ASP A 84 6.95 0.81 14.87
CA ASP A 84 8.27 1.16 15.41
C ASP A 84 9.44 0.80 14.48
N GLN A 85 9.18 -0.04 13.48
CA GLN A 85 10.16 -0.52 12.48
C GLN A 85 9.92 0.07 11.09
N ALA A 86 8.73 0.63 10.85
CA ALA A 86 8.31 1.15 9.55
C ALA A 86 9.06 2.43 9.16
N GLY A 87 9.67 2.41 7.96
CA GLY A 87 10.21 3.61 7.33
C GLY A 87 9.12 4.59 6.91
N GLN A 88 9.42 5.89 6.89
CA GLN A 88 8.46 6.92 6.47
C GLN A 88 8.23 6.90 4.95
N ILE A 89 6.98 6.66 4.56
CA ILE A 89 6.44 6.83 3.22
C ILE A 89 5.10 7.56 3.33
N GLY A 90 4.84 8.48 2.42
CA GLY A 90 3.58 9.22 2.33
C GLY A 90 2.80 8.80 1.09
N PHE A 91 1.48 8.88 1.17
CA PHE A 91 0.60 8.60 0.05
C PHE A 91 -0.29 9.81 -0.22
N ASP A 92 -0.50 10.11 -1.50
CA ASP A 92 -1.32 11.23 -1.97
C ASP A 92 -2.34 10.76 -3.01
N LEU A 93 -3.49 11.42 -3.06
CA LEU A 93 -4.60 11.11 -3.95
C LEU A 93 -4.56 12.01 -5.20
N ASP A 94 -3.40 12.17 -5.83
CA ASP A 94 -3.23 12.99 -7.05
C ASP A 94 -3.73 14.44 -6.83
N GLY A 95 -3.36 15.01 -5.68
CA GLY A 95 -3.77 16.34 -5.22
C GLY A 95 -5.26 16.50 -4.88
N LYS A 96 -6.05 15.42 -4.91
CA LYS A 96 -7.49 15.44 -4.62
C LYS A 96 -7.76 15.14 -3.15
N THR A 97 -8.81 15.73 -2.62
CA THR A 97 -9.38 15.30 -1.34
C THR A 97 -10.48 14.25 -1.55
N LEU A 98 -10.85 13.53 -0.50
CA LEU A 98 -12.00 12.60 -0.56
C LEU A 98 -13.29 13.30 -1.01
N ASP A 99 -13.47 14.58 -0.65
CA ASP A 99 -14.65 15.36 -1.00
C ASP A 99 -14.69 15.71 -2.50
N ASP A 100 -13.53 15.80 -3.15
CA ASP A 100 -13.41 16.07 -4.58
C ASP A 100 -13.69 14.82 -5.45
N MET A 101 -13.78 13.65 -4.83
CA MET A 101 -13.91 12.37 -5.53
C MET A 101 -15.36 12.03 -5.84
N GLN A 102 -15.73 12.06 -7.13
CA GLN A 102 -17.04 11.62 -7.61
C GLN A 102 -17.19 10.08 -7.68
N ASN A 103 -16.09 9.34 -7.77
CA ASN A 103 -16.06 7.88 -7.88
C ASN A 103 -15.18 7.27 -6.78
N ASP A 104 -15.41 6.01 -6.45
CA ASP A 104 -14.62 5.26 -5.45
C ASP A 104 -13.27 4.75 -5.99
N ARG A 105 -12.83 5.24 -7.15
CA ARG A 105 -11.58 4.82 -7.80
C ARG A 105 -10.72 6.02 -8.15
N ILE A 106 -9.45 5.96 -7.77
CA ILE A 106 -8.46 7.04 -8.00
C ILE A 106 -7.06 6.46 -8.05
N ASN A 107 -6.14 7.18 -8.68
CA ASN A 107 -4.73 6.86 -8.60
C ASN A 107 -4.17 7.32 -7.25
N LEU A 108 -3.42 6.43 -6.60
CA LEU A 108 -2.69 6.71 -5.39
C LEU A 108 -1.23 6.87 -5.75
N HIS A 109 -0.68 8.03 -5.41
CA HIS A 109 0.71 8.36 -5.60
C HIS A 109 1.49 8.08 -4.33
N ILE A 110 2.72 7.61 -4.51
CA ILE A 110 3.64 7.30 -3.41
C ILE A 110 4.73 8.36 -3.38
N THR A 111 4.91 8.98 -2.21
CA THR A 111 6.01 9.89 -1.93
C THR A 111 6.94 9.24 -0.90
N ALA A 112 8.15 8.92 -1.32
CA ALA A 112 9.22 8.47 -0.44
C ALA A 112 10.35 9.50 -0.45
N LYS A 113 11.20 9.49 0.59
CA LYS A 113 12.51 10.17 0.48
C LYS A 113 13.24 9.62 -0.75
N PRO A 114 14.04 10.43 -1.48
CA PRO A 114 14.81 9.92 -2.62
C PRO A 114 15.69 8.76 -2.18
N GLN A 115 15.33 7.56 -2.61
CA GLN A 115 16.02 6.31 -2.21
C GLN A 115 16.42 5.45 -3.42
N GLY A 116 16.20 5.96 -4.64
CA GLY A 116 16.53 5.24 -5.88
C GLY A 116 15.38 4.36 -6.38
N LEU A 117 15.70 3.11 -6.71
CA LEU A 117 14.76 2.16 -7.32
C LEU A 117 13.90 1.49 -6.24
N ILE A 118 12.59 1.65 -6.35
CA ILE A 118 11.60 0.96 -5.50
C ILE A 118 11.03 -0.23 -6.25
N THR A 119 10.81 -1.32 -5.54
CA THR A 119 10.30 -2.56 -6.10
C THR A 119 8.99 -2.97 -5.48
N LEU A 120 8.09 -3.50 -6.30
CA LEU A 120 6.95 -4.30 -5.88
C LEU A 120 7.08 -5.67 -6.52
N GLU A 121 6.83 -6.72 -5.75
CA GLU A 121 6.73 -8.05 -6.34
C GLU A 121 5.41 -8.17 -7.09
N GLY A 122 5.46 -8.78 -8.26
CA GLY A 122 4.29 -9.15 -9.02
C GLY A 122 4.31 -10.64 -9.29
N THR A 123 3.14 -11.18 -9.63
CA THR A 123 3.05 -12.45 -10.34
C THR A 123 2.36 -12.22 -11.68
N SER A 124 3.02 -12.65 -12.74
CA SER A 124 2.51 -12.53 -14.10
C SER A 124 1.23 -13.35 -14.29
N ASN A 125 0.28 -12.81 -15.07
CA ASN A 125 -0.85 -13.57 -15.58
C ASN A 125 -0.32 -14.73 -16.43
N SER A 126 -0.30 -15.94 -15.89
CA SER A 126 -0.15 -17.12 -16.73
C SER A 126 -1.46 -17.31 -17.50
N PRO A 127 -1.46 -17.36 -18.84
CA PRO A 127 -2.68 -17.60 -19.63
C PRO A 127 -3.24 -19.02 -19.47
N SER A 128 -2.66 -19.83 -18.59
CA SER A 128 -3.03 -21.22 -18.37
C SER A 128 -3.02 -21.53 -16.87
N LEU A 129 -4.17 -22.00 -16.36
CA LEU A 129 -4.36 -22.44 -14.97
C LEU A 129 -3.39 -23.57 -14.55
N SER A 130 -2.82 -24.30 -15.52
CA SER A 130 -1.87 -25.39 -15.28
C SER A 130 -0.41 -24.94 -15.22
N LYS A 131 -0.11 -23.66 -15.44
CA LYS A 131 1.25 -23.11 -15.31
C LYS A 131 1.31 -22.18 -14.10
N PRO A 132 2.21 -22.43 -13.14
CA PRO A 132 2.35 -21.57 -11.98
C PRO A 132 2.65 -20.13 -12.44
N ALA A 133 2.03 -19.16 -11.76
CA ALA A 133 2.29 -17.75 -12.02
C ALA A 133 3.80 -17.49 -11.83
N LYS A 134 4.44 -16.81 -12.79
CA LYS A 134 5.87 -16.53 -12.67
C LYS A 134 6.08 -15.28 -11.83
N PRO A 135 6.98 -15.32 -10.83
CA PRO A 135 7.40 -14.13 -10.11
C PRO A 135 7.97 -13.09 -11.08
N GLU A 136 7.61 -11.84 -10.87
CA GLU A 136 8.15 -10.69 -11.56
C GLU A 136 8.44 -9.58 -10.54
N ARG A 137 9.29 -8.64 -10.92
CA ARG A 137 9.55 -7.43 -10.14
C ARG A 137 9.12 -6.23 -10.96
N LEU A 138 8.25 -5.43 -10.38
CA LEU A 138 7.88 -4.12 -10.89
C LEU A 138 8.83 -3.10 -10.29
N TYR A 139 9.26 -2.16 -11.12
CA TYR A 139 10.27 -1.18 -10.76
C TYR A 139 9.69 0.23 -10.88
N PHE A 140 9.85 1.00 -9.82
CA PHE A 140 9.38 2.37 -9.69
C PHE A 140 10.60 3.25 -9.39
N ARG A 141 10.79 4.34 -10.12
CA ARG A 141 11.95 5.21 -9.93
C ARG A 141 11.59 6.42 -9.09
N SER A 142 12.12 6.49 -7.86
CA SER A 142 11.96 7.67 -7.03
C SER A 142 12.93 8.78 -7.46
N GLU A 143 12.39 9.88 -7.98
CA GLU A 143 13.13 11.12 -8.17
C GLU A 143 12.63 12.17 -7.18
N ALA A 144 13.50 13.12 -6.80
CA ALA A 144 13.12 14.18 -5.88
C ALA A 144 11.97 15.00 -6.49
N HIS A 145 10.88 15.19 -5.74
CA HIS A 145 9.69 15.93 -6.16
C HIS A 145 8.92 15.32 -7.35
N GLN A 146 9.14 14.04 -7.66
CA GLN A 146 8.35 13.32 -8.66
C GLN A 146 7.54 12.22 -7.98
N GLU A 147 6.28 12.10 -8.37
CA GLU A 147 5.39 10.98 -8.02
C GLU A 147 5.61 9.86 -9.03
N PHE A 148 5.81 8.62 -8.58
CA PHE A 148 6.38 7.59 -9.48
C PHE A 148 5.80 6.18 -9.33
N ALA A 149 4.62 6.01 -8.73
CA ALA A 149 3.86 4.76 -8.78
C ALA A 149 2.35 5.03 -8.90
N TYR A 150 1.69 4.31 -9.82
CA TYR A 150 0.23 4.34 -9.96
C TYR A 150 -0.35 3.08 -9.35
N PHE A 151 -0.75 3.15 -8.09
CA PHE A 151 -1.72 2.19 -7.58
C PHE A 151 -3.11 2.71 -7.90
N THR A 152 -4.00 1.86 -8.37
CA THR A 152 -5.43 2.18 -8.34
C THR A 152 -5.93 1.89 -6.93
N LEU A 153 -6.30 2.94 -6.22
CA LEU A 153 -7.06 2.85 -5.00
C LEU A 153 -8.53 2.60 -5.34
N ASN A 154 -9.13 1.62 -4.66
CA ASN A 154 -10.58 1.38 -4.64
C ASN A 154 -11.08 1.61 -3.21
N ILE A 155 -11.85 2.67 -2.99
CA ILE A 155 -12.43 3.04 -1.70
C ILE A 155 -13.59 2.09 -1.40
N LEU A 156 -13.60 1.55 -0.18
CA LEU A 156 -14.67 0.70 0.33
C LEU A 156 -15.57 1.43 1.32
N GLU A 157 -15.01 2.38 2.09
CA GLU A 157 -15.72 3.15 3.10
C GLU A 157 -15.14 4.55 3.22
N ARG A 158 -15.92 5.58 2.88
CA ARG A 158 -15.59 7.00 3.07
C ARG A 158 -16.06 7.40 4.47
N ASN A 159 -15.19 7.93 5.33
CA ASN A 159 -15.45 8.26 6.75
C ASN A 159 -15.33 7.10 7.74
N ALA A 160 -14.35 6.23 7.54
CA ALA A 160 -14.02 5.24 8.56
C ALA A 160 -13.69 5.92 9.89
N PRO A 161 -14.21 5.44 11.04
CA PRO A 161 -13.96 6.05 12.33
C PRO A 161 -12.46 6.21 12.59
N TYR A 162 -12.08 7.37 13.15
CA TYR A 162 -10.69 7.57 13.52
C TYR A 162 -10.30 6.59 14.63
N VAL A 163 -9.35 5.71 14.32
CA VAL A 163 -8.78 4.77 15.28
C VAL A 163 -7.41 5.26 15.71
N SER A 164 -7.27 5.55 17.00
CA SER A 164 -6.01 6.04 17.59
C SER A 164 -4.91 4.98 17.59
N HIS A 165 -5.29 3.72 17.83
CA HIS A 165 -4.45 2.52 17.79
C HIS A 165 -5.02 1.54 16.75
N PRO A 166 -4.57 1.61 15.49
CA PRO A 166 -5.11 0.78 14.40
C PRO A 166 -4.96 -0.74 14.61
N ASP A 167 -4.11 -1.13 15.56
CA ASP A 167 -3.91 -2.48 16.11
C ASP A 167 -4.98 -2.93 17.13
N GLU A 168 -5.79 -2.02 17.67
CA GLU A 168 -6.82 -2.31 18.70
C GLU A 168 -8.24 -2.58 18.14
N VAL A 169 -8.40 -2.75 16.82
CA VAL A 169 -9.73 -2.83 16.16
C VAL A 169 -9.92 -4.08 15.34
#